data_AF-A0A6A5WYY9-F1
#
_entry.id   AF-A0A6A5WYY9-F1
#
_cell.length_a   1.000
_cell.length_b   1.000
_cell.length_c   1.000
_cell.angle_alpha   90.00
_cell.angle_beta   90.00
_cell.angle_gamma   90.00
#
_symmetry.space_group_name_H-M   'P 1'
#
loop_
_entity.id
_entity.type
_entity.pdbx_description
1 polymer ?
#
loop_
_entity_poly.entity_id
_entity_poly.type
_entity_poly.pdbx_seq_one_letter_code
_entity_poly.pdbx_strand_id
1 'polypeptide(L)'
;MACGFNLKSNNYDSSGKLGNPLIYGFNIPDSCDRYEFGPLAKKATGGDYDTEHILEFQLLTDFFNDVNNKWAKNHFEHPDSAEVIENTNPPERKKIDFCKYWRESWDLKTEERFAIPGETDLKTPFQHLVSVYPSSEKHSDELVLLQRKVNAPAKASMWNDNEIYKEIKMKPLIEGSHEARRTGIQRLRAVMGVYYYMRDPTIALYFKREVNRIQERLNLIEAQMATHPRIVRERGGGIRTYDAYQAQGLGDLWKLYMNERFDLADKKGRGFVDTYLKKYENKYLTAQQVGNAISDPNDTPAQKAEKEAMQGLQRVIRLARQQYSNLGVWTAPWIDPTIGN
;
A
#
# COMPACT_ATOMS: atom_id res chain seq x y z
N MET A 1 7.30 10.61 2.98
CA MET A 1 8.55 11.36 2.66
C MET A 1 9.54 10.37 2.10
N ALA A 2 10.17 10.67 0.97
CA ALA A 2 11.20 9.83 0.36
C ALA A 2 12.55 10.52 0.55
N CYS A 3 13.48 9.92 1.30
CA CYS A 3 14.80 10.51 1.55
C CYS A 3 14.74 11.95 2.11
N GLY A 4 13.72 12.26 2.92
CA GLY A 4 13.45 13.61 3.42
C GLY A 4 12.72 14.56 2.45
N PHE A 5 12.41 14.13 1.22
CA PHE A 5 11.57 14.90 0.28
C PHE A 5 10.11 14.69 0.53
N ASN A 6 9.37 15.79 0.45
CA ASN A 6 7.93 15.76 0.38
C ASN A 6 7.49 15.55 -1.08
N LEU A 7 7.44 14.28 -1.47
CA LEU A 7 6.87 13.85 -2.74
C LEU A 7 5.35 13.85 -2.64
N LYS A 8 4.68 14.44 -3.63
CA LYS A 8 3.21 14.51 -3.71
C LYS A 8 2.73 13.91 -5.02
N SER A 9 1.65 13.15 -4.95
CA SER A 9 0.93 12.70 -6.15
C SER A 9 0.25 13.89 -6.83
N ASN A 10 -0.12 13.69 -8.10
CA ASN A 10 -1.02 14.60 -8.79
C ASN A 10 -2.40 14.61 -8.11
N ASN A 11 -3.15 15.69 -8.34
CA ASN A 11 -4.52 15.79 -7.85
C ASN A 11 -5.38 14.69 -8.46
N TYR A 12 -6.31 14.19 -7.65
CA TYR A 12 -7.30 13.20 -8.04
C TYR A 12 -8.65 13.58 -7.44
N ASP A 13 -9.71 13.14 -8.10
CA ASP A 13 -11.06 13.48 -7.71
C ASP A 13 -11.46 12.76 -6.43
N SER A 14 -12.12 13.49 -5.52
CA SER A 14 -12.71 12.89 -4.33
C SER A 14 -13.90 11.99 -4.68
N SER A 15 -14.37 11.19 -3.72
CA SER A 15 -15.35 10.11 -3.97
C SER A 15 -16.74 10.55 -4.47
N GLY A 16 -17.00 11.86 -4.50
CA GLY A 16 -18.21 12.46 -5.07
C GLY A 16 -18.00 13.18 -6.41
N LYS A 17 -16.76 13.20 -6.93
CA LYS A 17 -16.39 13.89 -8.17
C LYS A 17 -15.90 12.94 -9.27
N LEU A 18 -15.56 11.70 -8.92
CA LEU A 18 -15.32 10.65 -9.90
C LEU A 18 -16.60 10.44 -10.74
N GLY A 19 -16.50 10.56 -12.05
CA GLY A 19 -17.64 10.52 -12.97
C GLY A 19 -18.47 9.24 -12.86
N ASN A 20 -17.96 8.12 -13.39
CA ASN A 20 -18.62 6.82 -13.32
C ASN A 20 -17.63 5.72 -12.87
N PRO A 21 -17.12 5.79 -11.63
CA PRO A 21 -16.10 4.87 -11.15
C PRO A 21 -16.68 3.47 -10.92
N LEU A 22 -15.83 2.45 -11.05
CA LEU A 22 -16.13 1.14 -10.49
C LEU A 22 -16.26 1.26 -8.96
N ILE A 23 -17.22 0.55 -8.38
CA ILE A 23 -17.49 0.61 -6.94
C ILE A 23 -17.27 -0.79 -6.39
N TYR A 24 -16.39 -0.94 -5.41
CA TYR A 24 -16.09 -2.21 -4.75
C TYR A 24 -16.42 -2.16 -3.27
N GLY A 25 -17.04 -3.22 -2.78
CA GLY A 25 -17.37 -3.32 -1.37
C GLY A 25 -18.17 -4.57 -1.05
N PHE A 26 -18.53 -4.68 0.23
CA PHE A 26 -19.52 -5.65 0.63
C PHE A 26 -20.94 -5.15 0.36
N ASN A 27 -21.84 -6.05 -0.01
CA ASN A 27 -23.26 -5.73 -0.22
C ASN A 27 -23.94 -5.17 1.05
N ILE A 28 -23.53 -5.67 2.22
CA ILE A 28 -24.00 -5.19 3.53
C ILE A 28 -22.78 -4.76 4.36
N PRO A 29 -22.50 -3.45 4.46
CA PRO A 29 -21.28 -2.92 5.06
C PRO A 29 -20.95 -3.47 6.45
N ASP A 30 -21.92 -3.47 7.36
CA ASP A 30 -21.75 -3.78 8.79
C ASP A 30 -22.23 -5.19 9.18
N SER A 31 -22.43 -6.07 8.20
CA SER A 31 -22.75 -7.47 8.49
C SER A 31 -21.53 -8.24 9.02
N CYS A 32 -21.79 -9.16 9.95
CA CYS A 32 -20.81 -10.14 10.45
C CYS A 32 -20.96 -11.52 9.78
N ASP A 33 -21.97 -11.70 8.93
CA ASP A 33 -22.44 -12.99 8.42
C ASP A 33 -22.64 -13.04 6.90
N ARG A 34 -22.45 -11.92 6.21
CA ARG A 34 -22.60 -11.78 4.76
C ARG A 34 -21.27 -11.36 4.16
N TYR A 35 -20.63 -12.25 3.41
CA TYR A 35 -19.25 -12.07 2.91
C TYR A 35 -19.20 -11.81 1.40
N GLU A 36 -20.34 -11.58 0.77
CA GLU A 36 -20.45 -11.22 -0.63
C GLU A 36 -19.78 -9.84 -0.86
N PHE A 37 -18.57 -9.89 -1.43
CA PHE A 37 -17.76 -8.74 -1.81
C PHE A 37 -17.54 -8.76 -3.32
N GLY A 38 -17.55 -7.59 -3.95
CA GLY A 38 -17.22 -7.47 -5.36
C GLY A 38 -17.60 -6.11 -5.93
N PRO A 39 -17.67 -6.01 -7.27
CA PRO A 39 -18.19 -4.82 -7.93
C PRO A 39 -19.67 -4.62 -7.61
N LEU A 40 -20.06 -3.37 -7.39
CA LEU A 40 -21.41 -2.93 -7.03
C LEU A 40 -21.94 -1.96 -8.07
N ALA A 41 -23.21 -2.11 -8.45
CA ALA A 41 -23.87 -1.17 -9.36
C ALA A 41 -24.07 0.23 -8.72
N LYS A 42 -24.07 0.31 -7.39
CA LYS A 42 -24.15 1.54 -6.61
C LYS A 42 -23.54 1.33 -5.22
N LYS A 43 -23.19 2.42 -4.53
CA LYS A 43 -22.74 2.37 -3.12
C LYS A 43 -23.77 1.60 -2.28
N ALA A 44 -23.31 0.67 -1.46
CA ALA A 44 -24.18 -0.07 -0.54
C ALA A 44 -24.80 0.89 0.49
N THR A 45 -26.07 0.68 0.83
CA THR A 45 -26.77 1.48 1.83
C THR A 45 -26.04 1.39 3.17
N GLY A 46 -25.75 2.55 3.78
CA GLY A 46 -25.00 2.63 5.05
C GLY A 46 -23.48 2.44 4.89
N GLY A 47 -22.96 2.35 3.67
CA GLY A 47 -21.53 2.24 3.39
C GLY A 47 -20.90 3.58 3.02
N ASP A 48 -19.79 3.92 3.68
CA ASP A 48 -18.89 4.97 3.24
C ASP A 48 -17.90 4.45 2.20
N TYR A 49 -17.54 5.30 1.23
CA TYR A 49 -16.61 4.99 0.15
C TYR A 49 -15.65 6.15 -0.08
N ASP A 50 -14.40 5.81 -0.35
CA ASP A 50 -13.34 6.75 -0.69
C ASP A 50 -12.82 6.45 -2.09
N THR A 51 -12.31 7.49 -2.77
CA THR A 51 -11.52 7.31 -3.99
C THR A 51 -10.29 6.50 -3.64
N GLU A 52 -9.99 5.53 -4.49
CA GLU A 52 -8.98 4.53 -4.23
C GLU A 52 -7.90 4.54 -5.30
N HIS A 53 -6.65 4.57 -4.82
CA HIS A 53 -5.47 4.23 -5.62
C HIS A 53 -5.11 2.77 -5.37
N ILE A 54 -5.08 1.98 -6.43
CA ILE A 54 -4.89 0.53 -6.32
C ILE A 54 -3.49 0.22 -5.76
N LEU A 55 -2.44 0.74 -6.39
CA LEU A 55 -1.12 0.86 -5.75
C LEU A 55 -1.13 2.10 -4.85
N GLU A 56 -0.81 1.98 -3.57
CA GLU A 56 -0.72 3.15 -2.66
C GLU A 56 0.47 4.07 -3.02
N PHE A 57 0.27 5.39 -3.09
CA PHE A 57 1.36 6.32 -3.45
C PHE A 57 2.50 6.29 -2.42
N GLN A 58 2.18 5.97 -1.16
CA GLN A 58 3.18 5.81 -0.10
C GLN A 58 4.25 4.76 -0.45
N LEU A 59 3.89 3.70 -1.20
CA LEU A 59 4.84 2.66 -1.63
C LEU A 59 5.92 3.23 -2.55
N LEU A 60 5.57 4.18 -3.42
CA LEU A 60 6.53 4.87 -4.25
C LEU A 60 7.49 5.71 -3.41
N THR A 61 6.99 6.38 -2.37
CA THR A 61 7.86 7.18 -1.49
C THR A 61 8.74 6.31 -0.59
N ASP A 62 8.22 5.19 -0.13
CA ASP A 62 8.93 4.24 0.74
C ASP A 62 10.01 3.48 -0.02
N PHE A 63 9.81 3.23 -1.33
CA PHE A 63 10.80 2.59 -2.19
C PHE A 63 12.18 3.29 -2.13
N PHE A 64 12.23 4.62 -2.25
CA PHE A 64 13.52 5.32 -2.20
C PHE A 64 14.18 5.25 -0.81
N ASN A 65 13.38 5.16 0.26
CA ASN A 65 13.92 4.91 1.60
C ASN A 65 14.48 3.48 1.70
N ASP A 66 13.79 2.49 1.11
CA ASP A 66 14.24 1.09 1.07
C ASP A 66 15.55 0.94 0.29
N VAL A 67 15.65 1.54 -0.90
CA VAL A 67 16.88 1.57 -1.69
C VAL A 67 18.03 2.14 -0.85
N ASN A 68 17.81 3.27 -0.16
CA ASN A 68 18.84 3.83 0.71
C ASN A 68 19.30 2.89 1.82
N ASN A 69 18.39 2.11 2.40
CA ASN A 69 18.72 1.18 3.48
C ASN A 69 19.45 -0.08 3.00
N LYS A 70 19.28 -0.46 1.72
CA LYS A 70 19.96 -1.62 1.12
C LYS A 70 21.41 -1.32 0.74
N TRP A 71 21.76 -0.07 0.44
CA TRP A 71 23.13 0.34 0.15
C TRP A 71 23.91 0.71 1.42
N ALA A 72 25.24 0.58 1.35
CA ALA A 72 26.11 1.09 2.40
C ALA A 72 26.05 2.63 2.45
N LYS A 73 26.17 3.22 3.66
CA LYS A 73 26.07 4.68 3.87
C LYS A 73 27.09 5.52 3.08
N ASN A 74 28.21 4.93 2.65
CA ASN A 74 29.27 5.60 1.90
C ASN A 74 29.53 4.87 0.57
N HIS A 75 28.47 4.57 -0.17
CA HIS A 75 28.57 3.78 -1.39
C HIS A 75 28.84 4.65 -2.63
N PHE A 76 28.20 5.81 -2.72
CA PHE A 76 28.20 6.63 -3.94
C PHE A 76 29.24 7.74 -3.86
N GLU A 77 29.95 8.01 -4.95
CA GLU A 77 30.74 9.23 -5.06
C GLU A 77 29.81 10.45 -5.16
N HIS A 78 30.18 11.54 -4.49
CA HIS A 78 29.43 12.78 -4.59
C HIS A 78 29.43 13.29 -6.04
N PRO A 79 28.28 13.61 -6.67
CA PRO A 79 28.25 14.05 -8.08
C PRO A 79 29.06 15.33 -8.34
N ASP A 80 29.14 16.21 -7.34
CA ASP A 80 30.02 17.37 -7.37
C ASP A 80 31.51 16.98 -7.30
N SER A 81 32.28 17.32 -8.33
CA SER A 81 33.72 17.02 -8.41
C SER A 81 34.60 17.83 -7.47
N ALA A 82 34.12 18.94 -6.92
CA ALA A 82 34.85 19.67 -5.89
C ALA A 82 34.68 19.05 -4.49
N GLU A 83 33.74 18.13 -4.31
CA GLU A 83 33.52 17.45 -3.03
C GLU A 83 34.54 16.32 -2.86
N VAL A 84 35.76 16.70 -2.46
CA VAL A 84 36.90 15.80 -2.24
C VAL A 84 37.34 15.74 -0.78
N ILE A 85 38.10 14.70 -0.45
CA ILE A 85 38.77 14.51 0.84
C ILE A 85 40.19 15.08 0.73
N GLU A 86 40.39 16.32 1.18
CA GLU A 86 41.64 17.09 0.93
C GLU A 86 42.92 16.47 1.48
N ASN A 87 42.83 15.59 2.47
CA ASN A 87 43.99 14.95 3.11
C ASN A 87 44.39 13.59 2.48
N THR A 88 43.92 13.29 1.27
CA THR A 88 44.30 12.11 0.48
C THR A 88 45.17 12.52 -0.72
N ASN A 89 46.10 11.66 -1.16
CA ASN A 89 46.97 11.93 -2.30
C ASN A 89 46.98 10.74 -3.28
N PRO A 90 46.33 10.87 -4.47
CA PRO A 90 45.58 12.06 -4.93
C PRO A 90 44.29 12.29 -4.11
N PRO A 91 43.70 13.50 -4.15
CA PRO A 91 42.41 13.77 -3.50
C PRO A 91 41.32 12.80 -3.98
N GLU A 92 40.73 12.08 -3.04
CA GLU A 92 39.64 11.13 -3.28
C GLU A 92 38.28 11.84 -3.24
N ARG A 93 37.31 11.34 -4.01
CA ARG A 93 35.93 11.84 -4.00
C ARG A 93 35.25 11.52 -2.67
N LYS A 94 34.52 12.48 -2.10
CA LYS A 94 33.68 12.22 -0.92
C LYS A 94 32.62 11.18 -1.27
N LYS A 95 32.45 10.21 -0.40
CA LYS A 95 31.38 9.21 -0.52
C LYS A 95 30.16 9.60 0.30
N ILE A 96 28.98 9.28 -0.22
CA ILE A 96 27.67 9.65 0.33
C ILE A 96 26.67 8.48 0.24
N ASP A 97 25.58 8.60 0.99
CA ASP A 97 24.46 7.65 0.93
C ASP A 97 23.58 7.88 -0.31
N PHE A 98 22.72 6.90 -0.62
CA PHE A 98 21.83 6.97 -1.78
C PHE A 98 20.91 8.17 -1.69
N CYS A 99 20.31 8.45 -0.53
CA CYS A 99 19.39 9.57 -0.39
C CYS A 99 20.05 10.92 -0.73
N LYS A 100 21.29 11.13 -0.32
CA LYS A 100 22.06 12.32 -0.70
C LYS A 100 22.46 12.27 -2.17
N TYR A 101 22.90 11.13 -2.68
CA TYR A 101 23.23 11.00 -4.11
C TYR A 101 22.05 11.31 -5.02
N TRP A 102 20.89 10.72 -4.69
CA TRP A 102 19.61 10.95 -5.35
C TRP A 102 19.22 12.42 -5.30
N ARG A 103 19.32 13.09 -4.14
CA ARG A 103 19.11 14.53 -4.02
C ARG A 103 19.95 15.35 -4.98
N GLU A 104 21.26 15.13 -4.93
CA GLU A 104 22.20 15.94 -5.69
C GLU A 104 22.07 15.72 -7.20
N SER A 105 21.46 14.60 -7.61
CA SER A 105 21.29 14.23 -9.01
C SER A 105 19.88 14.51 -9.55
N TRP A 106 18.82 14.34 -8.75
CA TRP A 106 17.42 14.40 -9.21
C TRP A 106 16.73 15.74 -8.93
N ASP A 107 17.27 16.57 -8.04
CA ASP A 107 16.74 17.92 -7.73
C ASP A 107 17.15 18.95 -8.80
N LEU A 108 16.70 18.67 -10.03
CA LEU A 108 16.91 19.49 -11.22
C LEU A 108 16.00 20.72 -11.19
N LYS A 109 16.55 21.89 -11.51
CA LYS A 109 15.81 23.14 -11.70
C LYS A 109 15.06 23.12 -13.03
N THR A 110 14.24 24.15 -13.23
CA THR A 110 13.35 24.25 -14.39
C THR A 110 14.11 24.21 -15.72
N GLU A 111 15.27 24.86 -15.79
CA GLU A 111 16.14 24.88 -16.97
C GLU A 111 16.88 23.56 -17.26
N GLU A 112 16.88 22.64 -16.29
CA GLU A 112 17.55 21.32 -16.37
C GLU A 112 16.55 20.20 -16.65
N ARG A 113 15.26 20.53 -16.79
CA ARG A 113 14.20 19.57 -17.10
C ARG A 113 14.42 18.97 -18.48
N PHE A 114 14.06 17.71 -18.61
CA PHE A 114 14.18 16.96 -19.85
C PHE A 114 12.85 16.33 -20.23
N ALA A 115 12.73 15.93 -21.50
CA ALA A 115 11.65 15.09 -21.98
C ALA A 115 12.12 13.63 -22.02
N ILE A 116 11.21 12.70 -21.77
CA ILE A 116 11.45 11.28 -22.02
C ILE A 116 11.18 11.00 -23.51
N PRO A 117 11.90 10.06 -24.16
CA PRO A 117 11.67 9.75 -25.57
C PRO A 117 10.20 9.50 -25.90
N GLY A 118 9.69 10.17 -26.93
CA GLY A 118 8.27 10.11 -27.32
C GLY A 118 7.35 11.11 -26.60
N GLU A 119 7.85 11.87 -25.63
CA GLU A 119 7.14 12.96 -24.97
C GLU A 119 7.73 14.33 -25.31
N THR A 120 6.92 15.38 -25.24
CA THR A 120 7.34 16.78 -25.50
C THR A 120 7.51 17.61 -24.24
N ASP A 121 6.92 17.16 -23.13
CA ASP A 121 6.90 17.92 -21.89
C ASP A 121 8.24 17.83 -21.15
N LEU A 122 8.85 18.97 -20.87
CA LEU A 122 10.01 19.06 -20.00
C LEU A 122 9.60 18.95 -18.54
N LYS A 123 10.02 17.88 -17.87
CA LYS A 123 9.72 17.62 -16.45
C LYS A 123 11.01 17.30 -15.68
N THR A 124 10.98 17.49 -14.36
CA THR A 124 12.01 16.91 -13.49
C THR A 124 11.87 15.39 -13.42
N PRO A 125 12.90 14.64 -12.99
CA PRO A 125 12.80 13.20 -12.77
C PRO A 125 11.58 12.79 -11.96
N PHE A 126 11.31 13.50 -10.86
CA PHE A 126 10.15 13.20 -10.01
C PHE A 126 8.81 13.52 -10.70
N GLN A 127 8.72 14.63 -11.42
CA GLN A 127 7.51 14.97 -12.18
C GLN A 127 7.20 13.93 -13.26
N HIS A 128 8.21 13.38 -13.93
CA HIS A 128 8.05 12.25 -14.84
C HIS A 128 7.48 11.02 -14.14
N LEU A 129 8.01 10.69 -12.97
CA LEU A 129 7.56 9.54 -12.17
C LEU A 129 6.11 9.66 -11.71
N VAL A 130 5.70 10.84 -11.22
CA VAL A 130 4.30 11.07 -10.81
C VAL A 130 3.34 11.11 -12.01
N SER A 131 3.82 11.47 -13.20
CA SER A 131 2.97 11.61 -14.39
C SER A 131 2.40 10.30 -14.95
N VAL A 132 2.91 9.15 -14.51
CA VAL A 132 2.39 7.81 -14.91
C VAL A 132 1.45 7.19 -13.87
N TYR A 133 1.22 7.91 -12.78
CA TYR A 133 0.38 7.47 -11.68
C TYR A 133 -1.08 7.95 -11.88
N PRO A 134 -2.11 7.18 -11.50
CA PRO A 134 -3.50 7.57 -11.68
C PRO A 134 -3.87 8.92 -11.03
N SER A 135 -4.55 9.77 -11.80
CA SER A 135 -4.97 11.12 -11.43
C SER A 135 -6.29 11.48 -12.13
N SER A 136 -6.83 12.68 -11.86
CA SER A 136 -8.02 13.15 -12.61
C SER A 136 -7.76 13.32 -14.12
N GLU A 137 -6.50 13.49 -14.52
CA GLU A 137 -6.11 13.79 -15.91
C GLU A 137 -5.57 12.56 -16.67
N LYS A 138 -4.96 11.61 -15.96
CA LYS A 138 -4.31 10.44 -16.56
C LYS A 138 -4.70 9.17 -15.81
N HIS A 139 -5.02 8.12 -16.57
CA HIS A 139 -5.42 6.82 -16.03
C HIS A 139 -6.57 6.94 -15.00
N SER A 140 -7.48 7.88 -15.22
CA SER A 140 -8.61 8.14 -14.31
C SER A 140 -9.60 6.99 -14.27
N ASP A 141 -9.61 6.14 -15.31
CA ASP A 141 -10.34 4.87 -15.38
C ASP A 141 -9.82 3.79 -14.42
N GLU A 142 -8.60 3.97 -13.89
CA GLU A 142 -8.01 3.09 -12.88
C GLU A 142 -8.33 3.55 -11.45
N LEU A 143 -8.91 4.75 -11.27
CA LEU A 143 -9.43 5.22 -9.98
C LEU A 143 -10.81 4.61 -9.71
N VAL A 144 -10.95 3.92 -8.59
CA VAL A 144 -12.19 3.27 -8.19
C VAL A 144 -12.72 3.84 -6.88
N LEU A 145 -13.94 3.45 -6.52
CA LEU A 145 -14.47 3.67 -5.18
C LEU A 145 -14.37 2.39 -4.38
N LEU A 146 -13.65 2.43 -3.26
CA LEU A 146 -13.54 1.32 -2.34
C LEU A 146 -14.24 1.66 -1.03
N GLN A 147 -14.98 0.69 -0.48
CA GLN A 147 -15.61 0.83 0.82
C GLN A 147 -14.57 1.23 1.87
N ARG A 148 -14.82 2.35 2.57
CA ARG A 148 -13.87 3.04 3.45
C ARG A 148 -13.15 2.11 4.42
N LYS A 149 -13.90 1.23 5.10
CA LYS A 149 -13.32 0.30 6.10
C LYS A 149 -12.33 -0.71 5.49
N VAL A 150 -12.52 -1.08 4.22
CA VAL A 150 -11.62 -1.97 3.47
C VAL A 150 -10.41 -1.19 2.96
N ASN A 151 -10.64 0.05 2.49
CA ASN A 151 -9.55 0.94 2.08
C ASN A 151 -8.64 1.29 3.28
N ALA A 152 -9.21 1.92 4.31
CA ALA A 152 -8.49 2.35 5.50
C ALA A 152 -9.23 2.00 6.82
N PRO A 153 -8.53 1.46 7.83
CA PRO A 153 -7.09 1.17 7.83
C PRO A 153 -6.72 -0.18 7.20
N ALA A 154 -7.67 -1.02 6.77
CA ALA A 154 -7.36 -2.41 6.40
C ALA A 154 -6.30 -2.55 5.29
N LYS A 155 -6.59 -2.10 4.06
CA LYS A 155 -5.63 -2.13 2.95
C LYS A 155 -4.43 -1.22 3.21
N ALA A 156 -4.67 0.06 3.52
CA ALA A 156 -3.61 1.05 3.69
C ALA A 156 -2.51 0.60 4.68
N SER A 157 -2.89 -0.03 5.79
CA SER A 157 -1.95 -0.53 6.79
C SER A 157 -1.35 -1.91 6.46
N MET A 158 -1.96 -2.71 5.57
CA MET A 158 -1.30 -3.92 5.05
C MET A 158 -0.05 -3.56 4.24
N TRP A 159 -0.07 -2.43 3.52
CA TRP A 159 0.99 -1.98 2.62
C TRP A 159 2.05 -1.08 3.25
N ASN A 160 1.91 -0.71 4.52
CA ASN A 160 2.91 0.07 5.24
C ASN A 160 3.34 -0.64 6.53
N ASP A 161 4.19 0.01 7.33
CA ASP A 161 4.75 -0.60 8.53
C ASP A 161 3.82 -0.51 9.76
N ASN A 162 2.70 0.22 9.66
CA ASN A 162 1.76 0.40 10.78
C ASN A 162 0.91 -0.85 11.03
N GLU A 163 0.66 -1.22 12.28
CA GLU A 163 -0.31 -2.27 12.59
C GLU A 163 -1.69 -1.99 11.94
N ILE A 164 -2.35 -3.02 11.38
CA ILE A 164 -3.67 -2.86 10.74
C ILE A 164 -4.69 -2.31 11.75
N TYR A 165 -4.82 -3.01 12.87
CA TYR A 165 -5.45 -2.50 14.08
C TYR A 165 -4.61 -2.91 15.28
N LYS A 166 -4.24 -1.93 16.11
CA LYS A 166 -3.43 -2.16 17.31
C LYS A 166 -4.12 -3.10 18.29
N GLU A 167 -3.36 -3.92 18.99
CA GLU A 167 -3.87 -4.84 20.03
C GLU A 167 -4.75 -4.13 21.07
N ILE A 168 -4.32 -2.95 21.54
CA ILE A 168 -5.08 -2.12 22.49
C ILE A 168 -6.47 -1.72 21.98
N LYS A 169 -6.68 -1.71 20.65
CA LYS A 169 -7.96 -1.43 20.00
C LYS A 169 -8.75 -2.69 19.67
N MET A 170 -8.11 -3.86 19.59
CA MET A 170 -8.76 -5.13 19.28
C MET A 170 -9.20 -5.88 20.53
N LYS A 171 -8.39 -5.88 21.59
CA LYS A 171 -8.71 -6.51 22.87
C LYS A 171 -10.09 -6.12 23.42
N PRO A 172 -10.45 -4.83 23.58
CA PRO A 172 -11.78 -4.46 24.09
C PRO A 172 -12.92 -4.84 23.15
N LEU A 173 -12.65 -4.98 21.83
CA LEU A 173 -13.67 -5.48 20.90
C LEU A 173 -13.90 -6.97 21.09
N ILE A 174 -12.87 -7.74 21.40
CA ILE A 174 -13.02 -9.16 21.70
C ILE A 174 -13.69 -9.35 23.04
N GLU A 175 -13.32 -8.60 24.08
CA GLU A 175 -13.73 -8.86 25.46
C GLU A 175 -14.99 -8.13 25.90
N GLY A 176 -15.37 -7.06 25.18
CA GLY A 176 -16.41 -6.11 25.57
C GLY A 176 -17.84 -6.61 25.36
N SER A 177 -18.74 -5.68 25.06
CA SER A 177 -20.17 -5.93 24.84
C SER A 177 -20.44 -6.75 23.57
N HIS A 178 -21.68 -7.22 23.39
CA HIS A 178 -22.11 -7.88 22.15
C HIS A 178 -21.77 -7.06 20.90
N GLU A 179 -22.10 -5.77 20.90
CA GLU A 179 -21.80 -4.85 19.78
C GLU A 179 -20.30 -4.65 19.56
N ALA A 180 -19.50 -4.60 20.63
CA ALA A 180 -18.05 -4.52 20.53
C ALA A 180 -17.47 -5.76 19.82
N ARG A 181 -17.96 -6.96 20.17
CA ARG A 181 -17.56 -8.24 19.56
C ARG A 181 -17.92 -8.29 18.08
N ARG A 182 -19.13 -7.85 17.73
CA ARG A 182 -19.55 -7.72 16.33
C ARG A 182 -18.63 -6.77 15.56
N THR A 183 -18.31 -5.62 16.14
CA THR A 183 -17.39 -4.64 15.54
C THR A 183 -15.99 -5.22 15.32
N GLY A 184 -15.50 -6.04 16.25
CA GLY A 184 -14.22 -6.73 16.06
C GLY A 184 -14.25 -7.73 14.90
N ILE A 185 -15.33 -8.49 14.72
CA ILE A 185 -15.51 -9.39 13.57
C ILE A 185 -15.61 -8.60 12.26
N GLN A 186 -16.30 -7.47 12.24
CA GLN A 186 -16.34 -6.58 11.07
C GLN A 186 -14.94 -6.10 10.65
N ARG A 187 -14.03 -5.85 11.59
CA ARG A 187 -12.63 -5.52 11.26
C ARG A 187 -11.88 -6.68 10.62
N LEU A 188 -12.08 -7.90 11.10
CA LEU A 188 -11.52 -9.10 10.47
C LEU A 188 -12.05 -9.24 9.05
N ARG A 189 -13.35 -9.06 8.87
CA ARG A 189 -14.01 -9.06 7.56
C ARG A 189 -13.50 -7.95 6.64
N ALA A 190 -13.19 -6.75 7.14
CA ALA A 190 -12.61 -5.69 6.33
C ALA A 190 -11.24 -6.10 5.76
N VAL A 191 -10.40 -6.76 6.55
CA VAL A 191 -9.11 -7.31 6.08
C VAL A 191 -9.33 -8.42 5.05
N MET A 192 -10.30 -9.32 5.26
CA MET A 192 -10.68 -10.31 4.24
C MET A 192 -11.19 -9.64 2.94
N GLY A 193 -11.87 -8.49 3.07
CA GLY A 193 -12.31 -7.65 1.95
C GLY A 193 -11.15 -7.18 1.08
N VAL A 194 -9.98 -6.91 1.66
CA VAL A 194 -8.77 -6.56 0.90
C VAL A 194 -8.37 -7.72 -0.02
N TYR A 195 -8.45 -8.96 0.44
CA TYR A 195 -8.14 -10.13 -0.40
C TYR A 195 -9.12 -10.30 -1.54
N TYR A 196 -10.42 -10.14 -1.29
CA TYR A 196 -11.42 -10.18 -2.36
C TYR A 196 -11.19 -9.08 -3.39
N TYR A 197 -10.88 -7.87 -2.92
CA TYR A 197 -10.57 -6.72 -3.76
C TYR A 197 -9.31 -6.93 -4.62
N MET A 198 -8.18 -7.23 -4.00
CA MET A 198 -6.89 -7.34 -4.69
C MET A 198 -6.79 -8.57 -5.60
N ARG A 199 -7.70 -9.54 -5.46
CA ARG A 199 -7.82 -10.72 -6.34
C ARG A 199 -8.88 -10.58 -7.42
N ASP A 200 -9.68 -9.51 -7.40
CA ASP A 200 -10.58 -9.22 -8.51
C ASP A 200 -9.78 -9.05 -9.81
N PRO A 201 -10.16 -9.70 -10.93
CA PRO A 201 -9.36 -9.66 -12.15
C PRO A 201 -9.10 -8.25 -12.68
N THR A 202 -10.05 -7.32 -12.53
CA THR A 202 -9.91 -5.93 -13.00
C THR A 202 -8.91 -5.18 -12.13
N ILE A 203 -9.04 -5.31 -10.81
CA ILE A 203 -8.14 -4.66 -9.85
C ILE A 203 -6.72 -5.23 -9.98
N ALA A 204 -6.57 -6.55 -10.10
CA ALA A 204 -5.28 -7.20 -10.31
C ALA A 204 -4.61 -6.73 -11.61
N LEU A 205 -5.39 -6.52 -12.69
CA LEU A 205 -4.90 -6.00 -13.95
C LEU A 205 -4.38 -4.56 -13.81
N TYR A 206 -5.16 -3.66 -13.19
CA TYR A 206 -4.73 -2.28 -12.97
C TYR A 206 -3.52 -2.21 -12.05
N PHE A 207 -3.49 -3.02 -10.99
CA PHE A 207 -2.34 -3.09 -10.09
C PHE A 207 -1.06 -3.50 -10.82
N LYS A 208 -1.15 -4.52 -11.70
CA LYS A 208 -0.04 -4.94 -12.57
C LYS A 208 0.43 -3.79 -13.48
N ARG A 209 -0.51 -3.08 -14.11
CA ARG A 209 -0.19 -1.95 -15.01
C ARG A 209 0.52 -0.84 -14.26
N GLU A 210 0.01 -0.43 -13.09
CA GLU A 210 0.61 0.62 -12.27
C GLU A 210 2.04 0.26 -11.86
N VAL A 211 2.27 -0.96 -11.36
CA VAL A 211 3.62 -1.44 -10.98
C VAL A 211 4.58 -1.44 -12.17
N ASN A 212 4.15 -1.95 -13.32
CA ASN A 212 5.00 -2.03 -14.51
C ASN A 212 5.25 -0.65 -15.13
N ARG A 213 4.28 0.27 -15.13
CA ARG A 213 4.47 1.64 -15.63
C ARG A 213 5.49 2.40 -14.80
N ILE A 214 5.50 2.22 -13.48
CA ILE A 214 6.51 2.83 -12.61
C ILE A 214 7.90 2.26 -12.90
N GLN A 215 8.02 0.93 -13.05
CA GLN A 215 9.28 0.28 -13.44
C GLN A 215 9.84 0.89 -14.73
N GLU A 216 9.04 0.91 -15.79
CA GLU A 216 9.43 1.42 -17.10
C GLU A 216 9.82 2.90 -17.01
N ARG A 217 9.04 3.69 -16.27
CA ARG A 217 9.32 5.12 -16.08
C ARG A 217 10.64 5.35 -15.36
N LEU A 218 10.97 4.56 -14.33
CA LEU A 218 12.26 4.64 -13.65
C LEU A 218 13.42 4.38 -14.63
N ASN A 219 13.32 3.32 -15.45
CA ASN A 219 14.35 3.01 -16.44
C ASN A 219 14.57 4.15 -17.45
N LEU A 220 13.47 4.75 -17.94
CA LEU A 220 13.54 5.88 -18.87
C LEU A 220 14.14 7.13 -18.23
N ILE A 221 13.80 7.40 -16.97
CA ILE A 221 14.38 8.51 -16.21
C ILE A 221 15.90 8.34 -16.08
N GLU A 222 16.37 7.18 -15.62
CA GLU A 222 17.81 6.95 -15.42
C GLU A 222 18.60 7.04 -16.73
N ALA A 223 18.04 6.52 -17.83
CA ALA A 223 18.66 6.63 -19.15
C ALA A 223 18.80 8.08 -19.62
N GLN A 224 17.80 8.93 -19.36
CA GLN A 224 17.88 10.35 -19.69
C GLN A 224 18.85 11.10 -18.79
N MET A 225 18.88 10.79 -17.50
CA MET A 225 19.73 11.50 -16.54
C MET A 225 21.24 11.34 -16.79
N ALA A 226 21.66 10.28 -17.48
CA ALA A 226 23.05 10.12 -17.92
C ALA A 226 23.53 11.23 -18.89
N THR A 227 22.61 11.95 -19.53
CA THR A 227 22.92 13.05 -20.47
C THR A 227 22.41 14.41 -20.00
N HIS A 228 21.83 14.48 -18.79
CA HIS A 228 21.28 15.69 -18.19
C HIS A 228 21.88 15.92 -16.79
N PRO A 229 23.20 16.15 -16.68
CA PRO A 229 23.83 16.42 -15.40
C PRO A 229 23.31 17.72 -14.79
N ARG A 230 23.35 17.79 -13.45
CA ARG A 230 22.93 18.98 -12.72
C ARG A 230 23.93 20.13 -12.90
N ILE A 231 23.42 21.33 -13.04
CA ILE A 231 24.12 22.60 -13.20
C ILE A 231 23.88 23.47 -11.96
N VAL A 232 24.95 23.74 -11.23
CA VAL A 232 24.94 24.61 -10.06
C VAL A 232 25.50 25.98 -10.44
N ARG A 233 24.70 27.02 -10.14
CA ARG A 233 25.12 28.42 -10.26
C ARG A 233 25.63 28.92 -8.92
N GLU A 234 26.87 29.38 -8.90
CA GLU A 234 27.54 29.86 -7.70
C GLU A 234 27.21 31.32 -7.41
N ARG A 235 27.40 31.74 -6.15
CA ARG A 235 27.07 33.09 -5.68
C ARG A 235 27.83 34.21 -6.42
N GLY A 236 28.93 33.89 -7.11
CA GLY A 236 29.71 34.81 -7.94
C GLY A 236 29.43 34.73 -9.45
N GLY A 237 28.39 34.02 -9.88
CA GLY A 237 28.03 33.87 -11.30
C GLY A 237 28.76 32.72 -12.03
N GLY A 238 29.64 31.98 -11.34
CA GLY A 238 30.24 30.75 -11.85
C GLY A 238 29.19 29.67 -12.11
N ILE A 239 29.44 28.85 -13.13
CA ILE A 239 28.61 27.69 -13.47
C ILE A 239 29.46 26.45 -13.32
N ARG A 240 28.98 25.50 -12.53
CA ARG A 240 29.61 24.20 -12.32
C ARG A 240 28.63 23.11 -12.71
N THR A 241 29.11 22.14 -13.47
CA THR A 241 28.33 20.98 -13.88
C THR A 241 28.77 19.80 -13.03
N TYR A 242 27.80 19.14 -12.39
CA TYR A 242 28.05 17.91 -11.64
C TYR A 242 28.30 16.76 -12.62
N ASP A 243 28.91 15.68 -12.13
CA ASP A 243 29.04 14.47 -12.91
C ASP A 243 27.65 13.91 -13.25
N ALA A 244 27.55 13.28 -14.42
CA ALA A 244 26.32 12.68 -14.88
C ALA A 244 25.84 11.58 -13.91
N TYR A 245 24.53 11.44 -13.82
CA TYR A 245 23.92 10.38 -13.03
C TYR A 245 24.35 9.00 -13.55
N GLN A 246 24.77 8.14 -12.63
CA GLN A 246 25.07 6.75 -12.92
C GLN A 246 23.80 5.94 -12.65
N ALA A 247 23.36 5.15 -13.63
CA ALA A 247 22.21 4.28 -13.47
C ALA A 247 22.44 3.26 -12.34
N GLN A 248 21.42 3.08 -11.51
CA GLN A 248 21.37 2.20 -10.35
C GLN A 248 20.43 1.01 -10.55
N GLY A 249 19.74 0.94 -11.70
CA GLY A 249 18.77 -0.12 -11.98
C GLY A 249 17.52 0.01 -11.13
N LEU A 250 17.03 1.24 -10.94
CA LEU A 250 15.88 1.54 -10.09
C LEU A 250 14.61 0.82 -10.55
N GLY A 251 14.43 0.54 -11.84
CA GLY A 251 13.31 -0.26 -12.31
C GLY A 251 13.34 -1.70 -11.77
N ASP A 252 14.49 -2.35 -11.80
CA ASP A 252 14.63 -3.72 -11.28
C ASP A 252 14.53 -3.75 -9.75
N LEU A 253 15.13 -2.77 -9.08
CA LEU A 253 14.98 -2.59 -7.63
C LEU A 253 13.52 -2.34 -7.24
N TRP A 254 12.76 -1.59 -8.05
CA TRP A 254 11.33 -1.36 -7.82
C TRP A 254 10.53 -2.66 -7.90
N LYS A 255 10.82 -3.54 -8.87
CA LYS A 255 10.15 -4.84 -8.97
C LYS A 255 10.47 -5.74 -7.78
N LEU A 256 11.74 -5.79 -7.37
CA LEU A 256 12.15 -6.53 -6.18
C LEU A 256 11.44 -6.00 -4.93
N TYR A 257 11.44 -4.68 -4.76
CA TYR A 257 10.72 -4.01 -3.66
C TYR A 257 9.24 -4.35 -3.66
N MET A 258 8.57 -4.31 -4.81
CA MET A 258 7.14 -4.62 -4.90
C MET A 258 6.85 -6.08 -4.56
N ASN A 259 7.71 -7.03 -4.95
CA ASN A 259 7.60 -8.43 -4.53
C ASN A 259 7.69 -8.56 -3.01
N GLU A 260 8.72 -7.97 -2.39
CA GLU A 260 8.91 -8.00 -0.93
C GLU A 260 7.74 -7.35 -0.19
N ARG A 261 7.24 -6.19 -0.66
CA ARG A 261 6.09 -5.51 -0.04
C ARG A 261 4.80 -6.29 -0.19
N PHE A 262 4.60 -6.97 -1.32
CA PHE A 262 3.46 -7.86 -1.51
C PHE A 262 3.48 -9.01 -0.50
N ASP A 263 4.61 -9.69 -0.36
CA ASP A 263 4.77 -10.81 0.58
C ASP A 263 4.56 -10.35 2.04
N LEU A 264 5.09 -9.17 2.39
CA LEU A 264 4.86 -8.55 3.69
C LEU A 264 3.37 -8.22 3.91
N ALA A 265 2.67 -7.68 2.90
CA ALA A 265 1.26 -7.36 2.98
C ALA A 265 0.38 -8.61 3.17
N ASP A 266 0.62 -9.69 2.39
CA ASP A 266 -0.08 -10.97 2.54
C ASP A 266 0.18 -11.57 3.93
N LYS A 267 1.45 -11.69 4.33
CA LYS A 267 1.83 -12.20 5.66
C LYS A 267 1.16 -11.41 6.79
N LYS A 268 1.14 -10.08 6.68
CA LYS A 268 0.56 -9.19 7.68
C LYS A 268 -0.96 -9.32 7.75
N GLY A 269 -1.66 -9.33 6.62
CA GLY A 269 -3.10 -9.50 6.58
C GLY A 269 -3.54 -10.87 7.11
N ARG A 270 -2.88 -11.96 6.68
CA ARG A 270 -3.16 -13.32 7.16
C ARG A 270 -2.85 -13.45 8.64
N GLY A 271 -1.68 -12.98 9.06
CA GLY A 271 -1.26 -12.99 10.46
C GLY A 271 -2.24 -12.24 11.35
N PHE A 272 -2.76 -11.09 10.91
CA PHE A 272 -3.78 -10.35 11.64
C PHE A 272 -5.08 -11.15 11.80
N VAL A 273 -5.66 -11.61 10.69
CA VAL A 273 -6.95 -12.32 10.71
C VAL A 273 -6.85 -13.61 11.52
N ASP A 274 -5.82 -14.41 11.30
CA ASP A 274 -5.62 -15.68 12.01
C ASP A 274 -5.43 -15.46 13.53
N THR A 275 -4.58 -14.49 13.91
CA THR A 275 -4.32 -14.16 15.33
C THR A 275 -5.60 -13.82 16.06
N TYR A 276 -6.40 -12.90 15.52
CA TYR A 276 -7.58 -12.41 16.21
C TYR A 276 -8.77 -13.37 16.10
N LEU A 277 -8.93 -14.12 15.00
CA LEU A 277 -9.90 -15.21 14.95
C LEU A 277 -9.59 -16.27 16.01
N LYS A 278 -8.32 -16.68 16.18
CA LYS A 278 -7.93 -17.62 17.25
C LYS A 278 -8.28 -17.09 18.63
N LYS A 279 -8.10 -15.79 18.89
CA LYS A 279 -8.53 -15.16 20.16
C LYS A 279 -10.04 -15.23 20.37
N TYR A 280 -10.85 -14.99 19.32
CA TYR A 280 -12.31 -15.19 19.38
C TYR A 280 -12.68 -16.64 19.65
N GLU A 281 -12.07 -17.58 18.94
CA GLU A 281 -12.34 -19.02 19.06
C GLU A 281 -11.99 -19.53 20.46
N ASN A 282 -10.79 -19.22 20.96
CA ASN A 282 -10.33 -19.62 22.29
C ASN A 282 -11.19 -19.03 23.42
N LYS A 283 -11.82 -17.87 23.20
CA LYS A 283 -12.65 -17.22 24.20
C LYS A 283 -14.11 -17.67 24.17
N TYR A 284 -14.68 -17.90 22.98
CA TYR A 284 -16.12 -18.06 22.80
C TYR A 284 -16.55 -19.43 22.27
N LEU A 285 -15.63 -20.23 21.72
CA LEU A 285 -15.93 -21.55 21.14
C LEU A 285 -15.40 -22.72 21.99
N THR A 286 -15.01 -22.50 23.23
CA THR A 286 -14.68 -23.63 24.14
C THR A 286 -15.92 -24.46 24.44
N ALA A 287 -15.75 -25.75 24.75
CA ALA A 287 -16.87 -26.63 25.08
C ALA A 287 -17.74 -26.07 26.21
N GLN A 288 -17.12 -25.47 27.23
CA GLN A 288 -17.82 -24.80 28.32
C GLN A 288 -18.65 -23.61 27.83
N GLN A 289 -18.09 -22.73 26.99
CA GLN A 289 -18.81 -21.55 26.48
C GLN A 289 -19.95 -21.92 25.54
N VAL A 290 -19.76 -22.97 24.73
CA VAL A 290 -20.83 -23.52 23.89
C VAL A 290 -21.93 -24.12 24.75
N GLY A 291 -21.60 -24.90 25.79
CA GLY A 291 -22.57 -25.47 26.72
C GLY A 291 -23.36 -24.41 27.49
N ASN A 292 -22.68 -23.37 27.99
CA ASN A 292 -23.32 -22.27 28.71
C ASN A 292 -24.32 -21.47 27.85
N ALA A 293 -24.16 -21.49 26.52
CA ALA A 293 -25.04 -20.82 25.59
C ALA A 293 -26.30 -21.64 25.23
N ILE A 294 -26.47 -22.85 25.75
CA ILE A 294 -27.66 -23.68 25.53
C ILE A 294 -28.78 -23.22 26.48
N SER A 295 -29.95 -22.91 25.92
CA SER A 295 -31.12 -22.48 26.69
C SER A 295 -31.66 -23.59 27.58
N ASP A 296 -32.02 -23.25 28.81
CA ASP A 296 -32.68 -24.12 29.78
C ASP A 296 -34.17 -23.74 29.88
N PRO A 297 -35.09 -24.72 30.06
CA PRO A 297 -36.51 -24.42 30.28
C PRO A 297 -36.79 -23.40 31.39
N ASN A 298 -35.95 -23.40 32.44
CA ASN A 298 -36.07 -22.54 33.62
C ASN A 298 -35.38 -21.17 33.46
N ASP A 299 -34.72 -20.91 32.32
CA ASP A 299 -34.12 -19.60 32.08
C ASP A 299 -35.21 -18.50 32.03
N THR A 300 -34.92 -17.38 32.68
CA THR A 300 -35.69 -16.14 32.51
C THR A 300 -35.61 -15.64 31.06
N PRO A 301 -36.55 -14.80 30.59
CA PRO A 301 -36.49 -14.22 29.25
C PRO A 301 -35.15 -13.50 28.95
N ALA A 302 -34.58 -12.82 29.94
CA ALA A 302 -33.29 -12.14 29.80
C ALA A 302 -32.12 -13.13 29.59
N GLN A 303 -32.08 -14.23 30.34
CA GLN A 303 -31.08 -15.28 30.18
C GLN A 303 -31.20 -15.97 28.81
N LYS A 304 -32.43 -16.23 28.33
CA LYS A 304 -32.66 -16.80 26.99
C LYS A 304 -32.10 -15.88 25.90
N ALA A 305 -32.37 -14.57 25.99
CA ALA A 305 -31.86 -13.58 25.04
C ALA A 305 -30.32 -13.49 25.05
N GLU A 306 -29.68 -13.52 26.23
CA GLU A 306 -28.21 -13.51 26.33
C GLU A 306 -27.59 -14.76 25.70
N LYS A 307 -28.15 -15.94 25.97
CA LYS A 307 -27.72 -17.21 25.39
C LYS A 307 -27.89 -17.23 23.87
N GLU A 308 -29.02 -16.75 23.36
CA GLU A 308 -29.26 -16.61 21.92
C GLU A 308 -28.23 -15.68 21.26
N ALA A 309 -27.96 -14.51 21.87
CA ALA A 309 -26.94 -13.58 21.40
C ALA A 309 -25.54 -14.23 21.38
N MET A 310 -25.21 -15.05 22.38
CA MET A 310 -23.97 -15.80 22.41
C MET A 310 -23.91 -16.86 21.30
N GLN A 311 -24.97 -17.63 21.08
CA GLN A 311 -25.04 -18.59 19.97
C GLN A 311 -24.87 -17.89 18.62
N GLY A 312 -25.50 -16.73 18.44
CA GLY A 312 -25.32 -15.87 17.28
C GLY A 312 -23.86 -15.48 17.06
N LEU A 313 -23.19 -15.00 18.11
CA LEU A 313 -21.75 -14.70 18.07
C LEU A 313 -20.91 -15.93 17.68
N GLN A 314 -21.18 -17.09 18.30
CA GLN A 314 -20.44 -18.32 18.00
C GLN A 314 -20.62 -18.76 16.55
N ARG A 315 -21.81 -18.60 15.95
CA ARG A 315 -22.05 -18.87 14.53
C ARG A 315 -21.21 -17.96 13.63
N VAL A 316 -21.20 -16.65 13.90
CA VAL A 316 -20.44 -15.70 13.06
C VAL A 316 -18.92 -15.89 13.19
N ILE A 317 -18.40 -16.30 14.35
CA ILE A 317 -16.98 -16.65 14.49
C ILE A 317 -16.62 -17.85 13.60
N ARG A 318 -17.42 -18.92 13.64
CA ARG A 318 -17.20 -20.12 12.80
C ARG A 318 -17.29 -19.78 11.32
N LEU A 319 -18.26 -18.95 10.93
CA LEU A 319 -18.39 -18.49 9.55
C LEU A 319 -17.18 -17.65 9.13
N ALA A 320 -16.71 -16.72 9.97
CA ALA A 320 -15.53 -15.92 9.68
C ALA A 320 -14.29 -16.81 9.46
N ARG A 321 -14.11 -17.87 10.27
CA ARG A 321 -13.06 -18.87 10.06
C ARG A 321 -13.23 -19.61 8.74
N GLN A 322 -14.43 -20.06 8.41
CA GLN A 322 -14.71 -20.73 7.14
C GLN A 322 -14.39 -19.82 5.94
N GLN A 323 -14.83 -18.56 5.97
CA GLN A 323 -14.58 -17.58 4.91
C GLN A 323 -13.09 -17.27 4.78
N TYR A 324 -12.38 -17.15 5.91
CA TYR A 324 -10.93 -16.98 5.91
C TYR A 324 -10.21 -18.15 5.23
N SER A 325 -10.58 -19.39 5.56
CA SER A 325 -10.01 -20.59 4.91
C SER A 325 -10.30 -20.65 3.41
N ASN A 326 -11.40 -20.04 2.96
CA ASN A 326 -11.80 -19.98 1.55
C ASN A 326 -11.13 -18.85 0.75
N LEU A 327 -10.38 -17.94 1.40
CA LEU A 327 -9.71 -16.83 0.70
C LEU A 327 -8.66 -17.29 -0.31
N GLY A 328 -8.18 -18.54 -0.24
CA GLY A 328 -7.17 -19.06 -1.14
C GLY A 328 -5.85 -18.28 -1.08
N VAL A 329 -5.02 -18.49 -2.10
CA VAL A 329 -3.71 -17.82 -2.24
C VAL A 329 -3.91 -16.48 -2.95
N TRP A 330 -3.23 -15.44 -2.44
CA TRP A 330 -3.10 -14.15 -3.10
C TRP A 330 -1.73 -14.10 -3.77
N THR A 331 -1.72 -14.05 -5.09
CA THR A 331 -0.48 -14.04 -5.90
C THR A 331 -0.24 -12.65 -6.46
N ALA A 332 1.02 -12.21 -6.46
CA ALA A 332 1.38 -10.94 -7.06
C ALA A 332 1.08 -10.94 -8.56
N PRO A 333 0.23 -10.02 -9.07
CA PRO A 333 -0.27 -10.10 -10.45
C PRO A 333 0.79 -9.77 -11.51
N TRP A 334 1.92 -9.19 -11.08
CA TRP A 334 3.03 -8.80 -11.95
C TRP A 334 4.17 -9.81 -11.99
N ILE A 335 4.08 -10.91 -11.24
CA ILE A 335 4.97 -12.07 -11.37
C ILE A 335 4.42 -12.90 -12.51
N ASP A 336 5.24 -13.14 -13.53
CA ASP A 336 4.89 -14.05 -14.61
C ASP A 336 5.10 -15.50 -14.10
N PRO A 337 4.04 -16.32 -13.97
CA PRO A 337 4.19 -17.69 -13.49
C PRO A 337 4.98 -18.59 -14.46
N THR A 338 5.28 -18.13 -15.68
CA THR A 338 6.05 -18.88 -16.68
C THR A 338 7.56 -18.68 -16.56
N ILE A 339 8.01 -17.68 -15.80
CA ILE A 339 9.43 -17.43 -15.54
C ILE A 339 9.69 -17.91 -14.10
N GLY A 340 10.05 -19.18 -13.97
CA GLY A 340 10.44 -19.75 -12.67
C GLY A 340 11.59 -18.95 -12.06
N ASN A 341 11.50 -18.70 -10.75
CA ASN A 341 12.54 -18.06 -9.94
C ASN A 341 13.90 -18.75 -10.08
#